data_AF-A0A0G3CHJ9-F1
#
_entry.id   AF-A0A0G3CHJ9-F1
#
_cell.length_a   1.000
_cell.length_b   1.000
_cell.length_c   1.000
_cell.angle_alpha   90.00
_cell.angle_beta   90.00
_cell.angle_gamma   90.00
#
_symmetry.space_group_name_H-M   'P 1'
#
loop_
_entity.id
_entity.type
_entity.pdbx_description
1 polymer ?
#
loop_
_entity_poly.entity_id
_entity_poly.type
_entity_poly.pdbx_seq_one_letter_code
_entity_poly.pdbx_strand_id
1 'polypeptide(L)'
;MKLLGKSKIMKHRVKPEITYPLIRLPQSEVNLAGEVAHIFKTEYNGKPVYVISLDEEFNAELKVTQQETNSNLELRIEALEKKLNKHLESENKDNKRNGPAEIRTQDPRRVKAMS
;
A
#
# COMPACT_ATOMS: atom_id res chain seq x y z
N MET A 1 0.17 19.59 0.13
CA MET A 1 1.11 19.18 -0.94
C MET A 1 0.61 17.91 -1.59
N LYS A 2 0.57 17.85 -2.93
CA LYS A 2 0.15 16.67 -3.69
C LYS A 2 1.38 15.87 -4.10
N LEU A 3 1.40 14.56 -3.87
CA LEU A 3 2.47 13.69 -4.35
C LEU A 3 2.40 13.59 -5.88
N LEU A 4 3.36 14.19 -6.58
CA LEU A 4 3.44 14.14 -8.05
C LEU A 4 3.99 12.80 -8.56
N GLY A 5 4.77 12.09 -7.75
CA GLY A 5 5.29 10.77 -8.09
C GLY A 5 6.66 10.49 -7.49
N LYS A 6 7.33 9.46 -8.00
CA LYS A 6 8.70 9.09 -7.65
C LYS A 6 9.64 9.52 -8.77
N SER A 7 10.76 10.13 -8.43
CA SER A 7 11.81 10.49 -9.38
C SER A 7 13.00 9.55 -9.25
N LYS A 8 13.63 9.21 -10.38
CA LYS A 8 14.89 8.47 -10.40
C LYS A 8 16.04 9.46 -10.33
N ILE A 9 16.90 9.30 -9.32
CA ILE A 9 18.19 9.99 -9.24
C ILE A 9 19.23 9.12 -9.93
N MET A 10 19.95 9.69 -10.91
CA MET A 10 21.03 9.01 -11.61
C MET A 10 22.31 9.85 -11.58
N LYS A 11 23.45 9.20 -11.76
CA LYS A 11 24.74 9.90 -11.88
C LYS A 11 25.01 10.15 -13.36
N HIS A 12 25.16 11.41 -13.75
CA HIS A 12 25.54 11.78 -15.10
C HIS A 12 26.96 12.37 -15.10
N ARG A 13 27.80 11.89 -16.01
CA ARG A 13 29.16 12.42 -16.19
C ARG A 13 29.10 13.56 -17.20
N VAL A 14 29.20 14.79 -16.72
CA VAL A 14 29.25 15.98 -17.58
C VAL A 14 30.68 16.19 -18.10
N LYS A 15 31.68 15.80 -17.29
CA LYS A 15 33.11 15.75 -17.66
C LYS A 15 33.69 14.42 -17.17
N PRO A 16 34.85 13.97 -17.69
CA PRO A 16 35.46 12.69 -17.28
C PRO A 16 35.61 12.54 -15.76
N GLU A 17 35.88 13.64 -15.08
CA GLU A 17 36.14 13.70 -13.63
C GLU A 17 34.94 14.17 -12.80
N ILE A 18 33.96 14.83 -13.44
CA ILE A 18 32.86 15.48 -12.71
C ILE A 18 31.56 14.73 -12.92
N THR A 19 31.04 14.20 -11.81
CA THR A 19 29.77 13.47 -11.77
C THR A 19 28.73 14.31 -11.05
N TYR A 20 27.64 14.61 -11.75
CA TYR A 20 26.50 15.33 -11.18
C TYR A 20 25.32 14.38 -10.94
N PRO A 21 24.58 14.54 -9.83
CA PRO A 21 23.30 13.91 -9.68
C PRO A 21 22.29 14.55 -10.65
N LEU A 22 21.53 13.72 -11.35
CA LEU A 22 20.46 14.13 -12.25
C LEU A 22 19.13 13.60 -11.71
N ILE A 23 18.18 14.51 -11.52
CA ILE A 23 16.83 14.24 -11.03
C ILE A 23 15.88 14.27 -12.22
N ARG A 24 15.16 13.17 -12.48
CA ARG A 24 14.22 13.08 -13.61
C ARG A 24 12.79 13.42 -13.17
N LEU A 25 12.24 14.52 -13.64
CA LEU A 25 10.85 14.90 -13.36
C LEU A 25 9.85 14.05 -14.18
N PRO A 26 8.60 13.91 -13.72
CA PRO A 26 7.53 13.24 -14.46
C PRO A 26 7.25 13.93 -15.81
N GLN A 27 6.71 13.17 -16.76
CA GLN A 27 6.37 13.71 -18.09
C GLN A 27 5.27 14.78 -18.05
N SER A 28 4.46 14.84 -16.99
CA SER A 28 3.46 15.90 -16.80
C SER A 28 4.09 17.29 -16.68
N GLU A 29 5.34 17.36 -16.21
CA GLU A 29 6.07 18.61 -15.97
C GLU A 29 6.98 19.00 -17.16
N VAL A 30 6.75 18.44 -18.36
CA VAL A 30 7.54 18.75 -19.58
C VAL A 30 7.54 20.24 -19.90
N ASN A 31 6.50 20.97 -19.51
CA ASN A 31 6.39 22.41 -19.75
C ASN A 31 7.48 23.23 -19.04
N LEU A 32 8.09 22.68 -17.99
CA LEU A 32 9.19 23.33 -17.26
C LEU A 32 10.56 23.14 -17.93
N ALA A 33 10.61 22.46 -19.09
CA ALA A 33 11.85 22.21 -19.80
C ALA A 33 12.46 23.52 -20.32
N GLY A 34 13.69 23.81 -19.90
CA GLY A 34 14.42 25.03 -20.27
C GLY A 34 14.35 26.14 -19.23
N GLU A 35 13.55 25.99 -18.17
CA GLU A 35 13.51 26.92 -17.05
C GLU A 35 14.66 26.70 -16.06
N VAL A 36 15.00 27.74 -15.31
CA VAL A 36 16.01 27.68 -14.25
C VAL A 36 15.35 27.25 -12.95
N ALA A 37 15.82 26.14 -12.39
CA ALA A 37 15.35 25.65 -11.10
C ALA A 37 16.38 25.93 -10.00
N HIS A 38 15.89 26.45 -8.88
CA HIS A 38 16.62 26.75 -7.66
C HIS A 38 16.43 25.60 -6.66
N ILE A 39 17.54 25.07 -6.16
CA ILE A 39 17.53 23.93 -5.23
C ILE A 39 17.89 24.43 -3.84
N PHE A 40 16.95 24.29 -2.91
CA PHE A 40 17.13 24.62 -1.50
C PHE A 40 17.31 23.35 -0.69
N LYS A 41 18.21 23.39 0.29
CA LYS A 41 18.36 22.33 1.29
C LYS A 41 17.68 22.79 2.58
N THR A 42 16.81 21.96 3.12
CA THR A 42 16.11 22.19 4.38
C THR A 42 16.16 20.95 5.26
N GLU A 43 15.65 21.05 6.47
CA GLU A 43 15.56 19.96 7.43
C GLU A 43 14.10 19.73 7.81
N TYR A 44 13.67 18.47 7.77
CA TYR A 44 12.34 18.07 8.21
C TYR A 44 12.45 16.83 9.08
N ASN A 45 11.98 16.92 10.33
CA ASN A 45 12.06 15.86 11.34
C ASN A 45 13.47 15.26 11.51
N GLY A 46 14.51 16.11 11.59
CA GLY A 46 15.90 15.65 11.75
C GLY A 46 16.57 15.15 10.48
N LYS A 47 15.90 15.21 9.32
CA LYS A 47 16.40 14.65 8.06
C LYS A 47 16.56 15.73 6.99
N PRO A 48 17.65 15.71 6.21
CA PRO A 48 17.84 16.67 5.13
C PRO A 48 16.84 16.40 3.99
N VAL A 49 16.16 17.45 3.56
CA VAL A 49 15.23 17.45 2.43
C VAL A 49 15.70 18.47 1.40
N TYR A 50 15.53 18.13 0.13
CA TYR A 50 15.82 19.05 -0.98
C TYR A 50 14.52 19.51 -1.61
N VAL A 51 14.39 20.82 -1.79
CA VAL A 51 13.23 21.48 -2.40
C VAL A 51 13.69 22.10 -3.71
N ILE A 52 12.93 21.85 -4.77
CA ILE A 52 13.17 22.39 -6.10
C ILE A 52 12.09 23.45 -6.34
N SER A 53 12.51 24.70 -6.56
CA SER A 53 11.65 25.84 -6.87
C SER A 53 12.03 26.42 -8.22
N LEU A 54 11.10 27.04 -8.93
CA LEU A 54 11.40 27.84 -10.12
C LEU A 54 11.72 29.29 -9.73
N ASP A 55 11.16 29.76 -8.62
CA ASP A 55 11.42 31.08 -8.08
C ASP A 55 12.68 31.10 -7.21
N GLU A 56 13.53 32.09 -7.44
CA GLU A 56 14.80 32.31 -6.72
C GLU A 56 14.56 32.78 -5.27
N GLU A 57 13.55 33.63 -5.05
CA GLU A 57 13.22 34.21 -3.74
C GLU A 57 12.21 33.36 -2.95
N PHE A 58 12.22 32.04 -3.15
CA PHE A 58 11.23 31.14 -2.55
C PHE A 58 11.31 31.13 -1.01
N ASN A 59 10.43 31.90 -0.37
CA ASN A 59 10.26 32.00 1.07
C ASN A 59 8.85 31.53 1.47
N ALA A 60 8.63 30.22 1.47
CA ALA A 60 7.36 29.64 1.89
C ALA A 60 7.53 28.71 3.10
N GLU A 61 6.57 28.76 4.03
CA GLU A 61 6.42 27.73 5.07
C GLU A 61 5.98 26.40 4.41
N LEU A 62 6.90 25.45 4.35
CA LEU A 62 6.66 24.14 3.75
C LEU A 62 5.79 23.27 4.66
N LYS A 63 4.47 23.26 4.42
CA LYS A 63 3.57 22.25 4.99
C LYS A 63 3.72 20.92 4.24
N VAL A 64 4.73 20.13 4.63
CA VAL A 64 4.96 18.79 4.09
C VAL A 64 3.77 17.89 4.46
N THR A 65 2.92 17.61 3.49
CA THR A 65 1.85 16.61 3.64
C THR A 65 2.47 15.26 3.34
N GLN A 66 2.87 14.52 4.38
CA GLN A 66 3.21 13.12 4.20
C GLN A 66 1.91 12.39 3.86
N GLN A 67 1.86 11.81 2.66
CA GLN A 67 0.82 10.81 2.41
C GLN A 67 1.16 9.67 3.36
N GLU A 68 0.33 9.48 4.38
CA GLU A 68 0.31 8.25 5.17
C GLU A 68 0.05 7.14 4.15
N THR A 69 1.13 6.56 3.63
CA THR A 69 1.06 5.27 3.00
C THR A 69 0.69 4.35 4.15
N ASN A 70 -0.61 4.16 4.39
CA ASN A 70 -1.13 3.06 5.20
C ASN A 70 -0.31 1.88 4.75
N SER A 71 0.57 1.46 5.65
CA SER A 71 1.70 0.63 5.26
C SER A 71 1.10 -0.59 4.58
N ASN A 72 1.70 -1.05 3.49
CA ASN A 72 1.23 -2.26 2.80
C ASN A 72 0.99 -3.41 3.81
N LEU A 73 1.68 -3.38 4.96
CA LEU A 73 1.49 -4.22 6.13
C LEU A 73 0.11 -4.09 6.79
N GLU A 74 -0.43 -2.89 7.05
CA GLU A 74 -1.76 -2.70 7.64
C GLU A 74 -2.86 -3.26 6.72
N LEU A 75 -2.77 -3.00 5.42
CA LEU A 75 -3.70 -3.57 4.43
C LEU A 75 -3.57 -5.11 4.35
N ARG A 76 -2.36 -5.65 4.50
CA ARG A 76 -2.11 -7.10 4.54
C ARG A 76 -2.65 -7.74 5.83
N ILE A 77 -2.56 -7.05 6.96
CA ILE A 77 -3.11 -7.48 8.25
C ILE A 77 -4.64 -7.50 8.15
N GLU A 78 -5.26 -6.44 7.67
CA GLU A 78 -6.72 -6.38 7.48
C GLU A 78 -7.22 -7.49 6.53
N ALA A 79 -6.49 -7.77 5.46
CA ALA A 79 -6.81 -8.86 4.53
C ALA A 79 -6.66 -10.25 5.17
N LEU A 80 -5.68 -10.44 6.07
CA LEU A 80 -5.51 -11.68 6.83
C LEU A 80 -6.61 -11.87 7.87
N GLU A 81 -6.97 -10.83 8.60
CA GLU A 81 -8.06 -10.85 9.58
C GLU A 81 -9.40 -11.22 8.93
N LYS A 82 -9.72 -10.64 7.76
CA LYS A 82 -10.92 -11.00 6.99
C LYS A 82 -10.92 -12.47 6.55
N LYS A 83 -9.77 -13.01 6.13
CA LYS A 83 -9.64 -14.43 5.76
C LYS A 83 -9.82 -15.35 6.96
N LEU A 84 -9.26 -14.99 8.11
CA LEU A 84 -9.36 -15.77 9.34
C LEU A 84 -10.80 -15.82 9.88
N ASN A 85 -11.49 -14.67 9.88
CA ASN A 85 -12.90 -14.60 10.27
C ASN A 85 -13.78 -15.47 9.37
N LYS A 86 -13.55 -15.45 8.05
CA LYS A 86 -14.29 -16.30 7.11
C LYS A 86 -14.06 -17.79 7.36
N HIS A 87 -12.83 -18.18 7.73
CA HIS A 87 -12.50 -19.57 8.04
C HIS A 87 -13.19 -20.06 9.33
N LEU A 88 -13.17 -19.23 10.38
CA LEU A 88 -13.87 -19.51 11.64
C LEU A 88 -15.39 -19.63 11.44
N GLU A 89 -15.98 -18.77 10.61
CA GLU A 89 -17.40 -18.86 10.25
C GLU A 89 -17.74 -20.15 9.48
N SER A 90 -16.84 -20.65 8.62
CA SER A 90 -17.04 -21.94 7.94
C SER A 90 -16.91 -23.14 8.89
N GLU A 91 -15.88 -23.16 9.75
CA GLU A 91 -15.71 -24.26 10.72
C GLU A 91 -16.89 -24.34 11.70
N ASN A 92 -17.42 -23.21 12.14
CA ASN A 92 -18.61 -23.16 13.00
C ASN A 92 -19.88 -23.66 12.29
N LYS A 93 -19.96 -23.57 10.96
CA LYS A 93 -21.08 -24.11 10.18
C LYS A 93 -20.95 -25.62 9.97
N ASP A 94 -19.73 -26.12 9.74
CA ASP A 94 -19.48 -27.55 9.53
C ASP A 94 -19.63 -28.35 10.82
N ASN A 95 -19.20 -27.79 11.96
CA ASN A 95 -19.40 -28.40 13.28
C ASN A 95 -20.87 -28.44 13.74
N LYS A 96 -21.78 -27.70 13.09
CA LYS A 96 -23.23 -27.73 13.41
C LYS A 96 -23.98 -28.83 12.68
N ARG A 97 -23.37 -29.48 11.66
CA ARG A 97 -24.04 -30.51 10.84
C ARG A 97 -23.73 -31.95 11.22
N ASN A 98 -22.65 -32.23 11.95
CA ASN A 98 -22.27 -33.60 12.29
C ASN A 98 -21.95 -33.74 13.79
N GLY A 99 -22.99 -33.77 14.62
CA GLY A 99 -22.90 -34.41 15.93
C GLY A 99 -22.84 -35.95 15.77
N PRO A 100 -22.16 -36.70 16.66
CA PRO A 100 -21.89 -38.12 16.48
C PRO A 100 -23.10 -39.03 16.81
N ALA A 101 -24.28 -38.76 16.24
CA ALA A 101 -25.52 -39.45 16.65
C ALA A 101 -26.59 -39.64 15.56
N GLU A 102 -26.24 -39.90 14.30
CA GLU A 102 -27.21 -40.45 13.34
C GLU A 102 -26.68 -41.69 12.62
N ILE A 103 -26.57 -42.80 13.37
CA ILE A 103 -26.60 -44.12 12.74
C ILE A 103 -28.06 -44.39 12.37
N ARG A 104 -28.42 -44.19 11.10
CA ARG A 104 -29.71 -44.61 10.54
C ARG A 104 -29.72 -46.14 10.38
N THR A 105 -29.95 -46.86 11.46
CA THR A 105 -30.31 -48.27 11.38
C THR A 105 -31.79 -48.35 11.02
N GLN A 106 -32.11 -48.64 9.76
CA GLN A 106 -33.48 -49.01 9.39
C GLN A 106 -33.78 -50.38 10.02
N ASP A 107 -34.65 -50.42 11.04
CA ASP A 107 -35.14 -51.68 11.61
C ASP A 107 -36.22 -52.27 10.68
N PRO A 108 -36.00 -53.44 10.06
CA PRO A 108 -36.89 -53.99 9.04
C PRO A 108 -38.12 -54.71 9.62
N ARG A 109 -38.29 -54.79 10.95
CA ARG A 109 -39.37 -55.57 11.56
C ARG A 109 -40.65 -54.75 11.73
N ARG A 110 -41.38 -54.50 10.65
CA ARG A 110 -42.77 -54.01 10.72
C ARG A 110 -43.74 -55.15 10.42
N VAL A 111 -44.29 -55.78 11.47
CA VAL A 111 -45.36 -56.78 11.37
C VAL A 111 -46.69 -56.08 11.07
N LYS A 112 -47.37 -56.49 9.99
CA LYS A 112 -48.69 -56.00 9.61
C LYS A 112 -49.74 -56.94 10.17
N ALA A 113 -50.54 -56.49 11.14
CA ALA A 113 -51.70 -57.23 11.61
C ALA A 113 -52.80 -57.21 10.54
N MET A 114 -53.35 -58.37 10.21
CA MET A 114 -54.55 -58.52 9.37
C MET A 114 -55.68 -59.03 10.26
N SER A 115 -56.84 -58.37 10.17
CA SER A 115 -58.13 -58.84 10.69
C SER A 115 -58.85 -59.74 9.70
#